data_AF-A0A962GQ75-F1
#
_entry.id   AF-A0A962GQ75-F1
#
_cell.length_a   1.000
_cell.length_b   1.000
_cell.length_c   1.000
_cell.angle_alpha   90.00
_cell.angle_beta   90.00
_cell.angle_gamma   90.00
#
_symmetry.space_group_name_H-M   'P 1'
#
loop_
_entity.id
_entity.type
_entity.pdbx_description
1 polymer ?
#
loop_
_entity_poly.entity_id
_entity_poly.type
_entity_poly.pdbx_seq_one_letter_code
_entity_poly.pdbx_strand_id
1 'polypeptide(L)'
;AQTFRKLGWRRAYGASGTMKAIAGVLEERGGPAGVIRLQDLQALIRHALSVGQLDQMQLPGLNEDRRAVFLGGLCVLAAVFTQLNLDVLKVSEYAMREGILYDLIGRSRHKDPREGSVKKLAKRYGIDKAQEKRVWKTLTRLFEQIAEPWALTEADRETLSFATRLHEVGLAIAHSQHHQHGAYIVRHTDLPGFSRQEQERIALLVGLHRRSLGQSPLAQLDEQDRQHFARLLILLRLAILLNRTRAADAADAFQLRASRKGLTLRLDAGWLAARPLTRADMLQERDFLKPLGIALKVTSKRKESVGQG
;
A
#
# COMPACT_ATOMS: atom_id res chain seq x y z
N ALA A 1 6.03 -17.61 -20.45
CA ALA A 1 5.18 -18.61 -21.14
C ALA A 1 5.07 -19.93 -20.35
N GLN A 2 6.18 -20.64 -20.10
CA GLN A 2 6.15 -22.01 -19.55
C GLN A 2 5.45 -22.14 -18.19
N THR A 3 5.63 -21.20 -17.27
CA THR A 3 4.94 -21.18 -15.96
C THR A 3 3.42 -21.11 -16.11
N PHE A 4 2.93 -20.21 -16.98
CA PHE A 4 1.49 -20.08 -17.24
C PHE A 4 0.93 -21.32 -17.93
N ARG A 5 1.64 -21.90 -18.90
CA ARG A 5 1.24 -23.14 -19.57
C ARG A 5 1.15 -24.32 -18.61
N LYS A 6 2.08 -24.45 -17.65
CA LYS A 6 2.04 -25.49 -16.60
C LYS A 6 0.86 -25.33 -15.64
N LEU A 7 0.53 -24.09 -15.29
CA LEU A 7 -0.64 -23.78 -14.45
C LEU A 7 -1.95 -24.10 -15.18
N GLY A 8 -1.97 -23.84 -16.49
CA GLY A 8 -3.12 -24.06 -17.35
C GLY A 8 -4.25 -23.06 -17.09
N TRP A 9 -5.27 -23.13 -17.94
CA TRP A 9 -6.51 -22.36 -17.79
C TRP A 9 -7.65 -23.14 -18.43
N ARG A 10 -8.88 -22.92 -17.92
CA ARG A 10 -10.09 -23.47 -18.52
C ARG A 10 -10.66 -22.58 -19.62
N ARG A 11 -10.45 -21.26 -19.49
CA ARG A 11 -10.95 -20.22 -20.40
C ARG A 11 -9.97 -19.06 -20.41
N ALA A 12 -9.77 -18.45 -21.58
CA ALA A 12 -8.97 -17.25 -21.73
C ALA A 12 -9.89 -16.06 -22.03
N TYR A 13 -9.67 -14.97 -21.31
CA TYR A 13 -10.37 -13.70 -21.49
C TYR A 13 -9.37 -12.59 -21.79
N GLY A 14 -9.72 -11.70 -22.69
CA GLY A 14 -8.97 -10.48 -23.00
C GLY A 14 -9.87 -9.26 -22.80
N ALA A 15 -9.29 -8.16 -22.35
CA ALA A 15 -10.01 -6.92 -22.09
C ALA A 15 -9.29 -5.75 -22.76
N SER A 16 -9.92 -4.57 -22.75
CA SER A 16 -9.40 -3.32 -23.31
C SER A 16 -9.55 -3.17 -24.82
N GLY A 17 -9.16 -1.98 -25.30
CA GLY A 17 -9.49 -1.46 -26.62
C GLY A 17 -9.01 -2.31 -27.81
N THR A 18 -7.79 -2.83 -27.75
CA THR A 18 -7.21 -3.65 -28.82
C THR A 18 -8.02 -4.92 -29.07
N MET A 19 -8.35 -5.65 -28.01
CA MET A 19 -9.15 -6.88 -28.12
C MET A 19 -10.56 -6.60 -28.63
N LYS A 20 -11.21 -5.53 -28.14
CA LYS A 20 -12.53 -5.10 -28.62
C LYS A 20 -12.51 -4.72 -30.11
N ALA A 21 -11.51 -3.94 -30.53
CA ALA A 21 -11.37 -3.53 -31.93
C ALA A 21 -11.12 -4.70 -32.87
N ILE A 22 -10.24 -5.63 -32.49
CA ILE A 22 -9.96 -6.84 -33.30
C ILE A 22 -11.20 -7.72 -33.38
N ALA A 23 -11.89 -7.97 -32.26
CA ALA A 23 -13.10 -8.77 -32.27
C ALA A 23 -14.21 -8.14 -33.12
N GLY A 24 -14.40 -6.81 -33.06
CA GLY A 24 -15.36 -6.10 -33.91
C GLY A 24 -15.05 -6.27 -35.41
N VAL A 25 -13.79 -6.11 -35.81
CA VAL A 25 -13.38 -6.34 -37.22
C VAL A 25 -13.61 -7.78 -37.65
N LEU A 26 -13.36 -8.75 -36.76
CA LEU A 26 -13.60 -10.16 -37.06
C LEU A 26 -15.09 -10.49 -37.16
N GLU A 27 -15.92 -9.90 -36.31
CA GLU A 27 -17.37 -10.05 -36.31
C GLU A 27 -17.99 -9.53 -37.61
N GLU A 28 -17.61 -8.31 -38.04
CA GLU A 28 -18.02 -7.73 -39.32
C GLU A 28 -17.54 -8.54 -40.54
N ARG A 29 -16.50 -9.36 -40.38
CA ARG A 29 -16.00 -10.30 -41.39
C ARG A 29 -16.66 -11.69 -41.30
N GLY A 30 -17.76 -11.82 -40.56
CA GLY A 30 -18.54 -13.06 -40.40
C GLY A 30 -18.07 -13.97 -39.26
N GLY A 31 -17.18 -13.48 -38.39
CA GLY A 31 -16.74 -14.20 -37.20
C GLY A 31 -17.75 -14.16 -36.05
N PRO A 32 -17.63 -15.05 -35.05
CA PRO A 32 -18.49 -15.01 -33.87
C PRO A 32 -18.19 -13.79 -32.98
N ALA A 33 -19.26 -13.15 -32.53
CA ALA A 33 -19.20 -11.96 -31.67
C ALA A 33 -18.32 -12.16 -30.42
N GLY A 34 -17.41 -11.22 -30.18
CA GLY A 34 -16.54 -11.20 -29.00
C GLY A 34 -15.56 -12.39 -28.89
N VAL A 35 -15.29 -13.11 -29.97
CA VAL A 35 -14.39 -14.27 -29.98
C VAL A 35 -13.22 -14.06 -30.93
N ILE A 36 -12.02 -14.36 -30.47
CA ILE A 36 -10.78 -14.25 -31.24
C ILE A 36 -10.11 -15.62 -31.28
N ARG A 37 -9.76 -16.11 -32.48
CA ARG A 37 -8.97 -17.33 -32.67
C ARG A 37 -7.60 -17.02 -33.28
N LEU A 38 -6.61 -17.88 -33.02
CA LEU A 38 -5.26 -17.69 -33.58
C LEU A 38 -5.28 -17.61 -35.11
N GLN A 39 -6.05 -18.48 -35.76
CA GLN A 39 -6.20 -18.51 -37.21
C GLN A 39 -6.74 -17.17 -37.78
N ASP A 40 -7.64 -16.51 -37.06
CA ASP A 40 -8.28 -15.27 -37.48
C ASP A 40 -7.26 -14.11 -37.41
N LEU A 41 -6.43 -14.08 -36.36
CA LEU A 41 -5.33 -13.13 -36.23
C LEU A 41 -4.30 -13.29 -37.34
N GLN A 42 -3.91 -14.53 -37.64
CA GLN A 42 -2.96 -14.83 -38.71
C GLN A 42 -3.52 -14.47 -40.09
N ALA A 43 -4.83 -14.66 -40.31
CA ALA A 43 -5.49 -14.24 -41.55
C ALA A 43 -5.48 -12.72 -41.71
N LEU A 44 -5.77 -11.97 -40.65
CA LEU A 44 -5.67 -10.50 -40.67
C LEU A 44 -4.25 -10.01 -40.92
N ILE A 45 -3.23 -10.66 -40.33
CA ILE A 45 -1.82 -10.32 -40.57
C ILE A 45 -1.44 -10.57 -42.03
N ARG A 46 -1.80 -11.73 -42.60
CA ARG A 46 -1.55 -12.03 -44.02
C ARG A 46 -2.22 -11.02 -44.94
N HIS A 47 -3.45 -10.62 -44.61
CA HIS A 47 -4.17 -9.61 -45.37
C HIS A 47 -3.48 -8.23 -45.28
N ALA A 48 -3.05 -7.82 -44.09
CA ALA A 48 -2.29 -6.58 -43.91
C ALA A 48 -1.00 -6.57 -44.74
N LEU A 49 -0.27 -7.70 -44.76
CA LEU A 49 0.93 -7.86 -45.58
C LEU A 49 0.64 -7.80 -47.08
N SER A 50 -0.49 -8.36 -47.55
CA SER A 50 -0.86 -8.31 -48.97
C SER A 50 -1.24 -6.91 -49.46
N VAL A 51 -1.79 -6.07 -48.58
CA VAL A 51 -2.18 -4.69 -48.93
C VAL A 51 -0.97 -3.75 -48.87
N GLY A 52 -0.02 -3.99 -47.95
CA GLY A 52 1.22 -3.22 -47.83
C GLY A 52 1.06 -1.82 -47.22
N GLN A 53 -0.14 -1.23 -47.26
CA GLN A 53 -0.48 0.05 -46.62
C GLN A 53 -1.72 -0.09 -45.74
N LEU A 54 -1.60 0.31 -44.46
CA LEU A 54 -2.69 0.15 -43.49
C LEU A 54 -3.94 0.98 -43.83
N ASP A 55 -3.76 2.16 -44.44
CA ASP A 55 -4.87 3.03 -44.83
C ASP A 55 -5.72 2.42 -45.94
N GLN A 56 -5.12 1.56 -46.77
CA GLN A 56 -5.81 0.84 -47.84
C GLN A 56 -6.46 -0.46 -47.35
N MET A 57 -6.17 -0.88 -46.12
CA MET A 57 -6.75 -2.10 -45.54
C MET A 57 -8.20 -1.85 -45.13
N GLN A 58 -9.12 -2.69 -45.62
CA GLN A 58 -10.52 -2.63 -45.23
C GLN A 58 -10.71 -3.24 -43.84
N LEU A 59 -11.05 -2.41 -42.86
CA LEU A 59 -11.23 -2.80 -41.46
C LEU A 59 -12.65 -2.40 -41.02
N PRO A 60 -13.69 -3.14 -41.46
CA PRO A 60 -15.07 -2.82 -41.12
C PRO A 60 -15.28 -2.86 -39.61
N GLY A 61 -16.08 -1.95 -39.07
CA GLY A 61 -16.31 -1.82 -37.63
C GLY A 61 -15.15 -1.21 -36.83
N LEU A 62 -14.02 -0.86 -37.46
CA LEU A 62 -12.91 -0.17 -36.80
C LEU A 62 -13.14 1.34 -36.79
N ASN A 63 -13.16 1.95 -35.60
CA ASN A 63 -13.12 3.40 -35.46
C ASN A 63 -11.79 3.96 -36.03
N GLU A 64 -11.84 5.05 -36.81
CA GLU A 64 -10.67 5.67 -37.42
C GLU A 64 -9.56 6.02 -36.42
N ASP A 65 -9.90 6.49 -35.21
CA ASP A 65 -8.94 6.80 -34.15
C ASP A 65 -8.09 5.58 -33.73
N ARG A 66 -8.59 4.37 -33.97
CA ARG A 66 -7.90 3.11 -33.65
C ARG A 66 -7.02 2.62 -34.79
N ARG A 67 -7.17 3.13 -36.01
CA ARG A 67 -6.48 2.62 -37.20
C ARG A 67 -4.98 2.62 -37.00
N ALA A 68 -4.42 3.74 -36.54
CA ALA A 68 -2.98 3.90 -36.31
C ALA A 68 -2.37 2.87 -35.34
N VAL A 69 -3.14 2.37 -34.36
CA VAL A 69 -2.66 1.43 -33.33
C VAL A 69 -3.11 -0.01 -33.58
N PHE A 70 -3.97 -0.26 -34.57
CA PHE A 70 -4.60 -1.56 -34.81
C PHE A 70 -3.57 -2.65 -35.12
N LEU A 71 -2.68 -2.41 -36.09
CA LEU A 71 -1.72 -3.40 -36.55
C LEU A 71 -0.72 -3.80 -35.46
N GLY A 72 -0.24 -2.81 -34.68
CA GLY A 72 0.62 -3.09 -33.53
C GLY A 72 -0.08 -3.96 -32.48
N GLY A 73 -1.34 -3.65 -32.18
CA GLY A 73 -2.16 -4.45 -31.28
C GLY A 73 -2.42 -5.87 -31.78
N LEU A 74 -2.69 -6.03 -33.08
CA LEU A 74 -2.87 -7.31 -33.75
C LEU A 74 -1.62 -8.19 -33.63
N CYS A 75 -0.44 -7.64 -33.91
CA CYS A 75 0.82 -8.36 -33.81
C CYS A 75 1.13 -8.80 -32.37
N VAL A 76 0.94 -7.92 -31.39
CA VAL A 76 1.13 -8.25 -29.97
C VAL A 76 0.16 -9.36 -29.54
N LEU A 77 -1.10 -9.28 -29.93
CA LEU A 77 -2.09 -10.30 -29.58
C LEU A 77 -1.77 -11.65 -30.22
N ALA A 78 -1.37 -11.68 -31.50
CA ALA A 78 -0.94 -12.90 -32.17
C ALA A 78 0.29 -13.54 -31.51
N ALA A 79 1.25 -12.71 -31.07
CA ALA A 79 2.40 -13.18 -30.30
C ALA A 79 1.98 -13.77 -28.95
N VAL A 80 1.03 -13.16 -28.24
CA VAL A 80 0.48 -13.70 -26.98
C VAL A 80 -0.19 -15.05 -27.21
N PHE A 81 -1.04 -15.19 -28.24
CA PHE A 81 -1.66 -16.47 -28.57
C PHE A 81 -0.61 -17.57 -28.83
N THR A 82 0.41 -17.25 -29.63
CA THR A 82 1.49 -18.19 -29.96
C THR A 82 2.32 -18.55 -28.73
N GLN A 83 2.70 -17.57 -27.91
CA GLN A 83 3.52 -17.77 -26.71
C GLN A 83 2.76 -18.46 -25.57
N LEU A 84 1.43 -18.41 -25.56
CA LEU A 84 0.61 -19.09 -24.57
C LEU A 84 -0.06 -20.37 -25.10
N ASN A 85 0.04 -20.68 -26.39
CA ASN A 85 -0.71 -21.75 -27.06
C ASN A 85 -2.22 -21.58 -26.81
N LEU A 86 -2.75 -20.38 -27.09
CA LEU A 86 -4.18 -20.11 -27.04
C LEU A 86 -4.80 -20.48 -28.37
N ASP A 87 -5.91 -21.23 -28.33
CA ASP A 87 -6.73 -21.48 -29.51
C ASP A 87 -7.82 -20.40 -29.64
N VAL A 88 -8.43 -20.04 -28.51
CA VAL A 88 -9.59 -19.15 -28.42
C VAL A 88 -9.45 -18.21 -27.23
N LEU A 89 -9.75 -16.92 -27.44
CA LEU A 89 -9.90 -15.91 -26.41
C LEU A 89 -11.28 -15.25 -26.54
N LYS A 90 -11.97 -15.06 -25.40
CA LYS A 90 -13.22 -14.31 -25.33
C LYS A 90 -12.94 -12.88 -24.89
N VAL A 91 -13.56 -11.90 -25.56
CA VAL A 91 -13.45 -10.51 -25.17
C VAL A 91 -14.39 -10.24 -23.99
N SER A 92 -13.84 -9.62 -22.95
CA SER A 92 -14.58 -9.16 -21.78
C SER A 92 -15.05 -7.74 -22.00
N GLU A 93 -16.32 -7.48 -21.66
CA GLU A 93 -16.84 -6.11 -21.64
C GLU A 93 -16.26 -5.28 -20.50
N TYR A 94 -15.83 -5.95 -19.43
CA TYR A 94 -15.28 -5.35 -18.22
C TYR A 94 -13.74 -5.38 -18.22
N ALA A 95 -13.14 -4.33 -17.65
CA ALA A 95 -11.70 -4.16 -17.55
C ALA A 95 -11.32 -3.57 -16.17
N MET A 96 -10.32 -2.70 -16.14
CA MET A 96 -9.75 -2.16 -14.91
C MET A 96 -10.73 -1.26 -14.15
N ARG A 97 -11.53 -0.44 -14.86
CA ARG A 97 -12.47 0.50 -14.23
C ARG A 97 -13.48 -0.25 -13.37
N GLU A 98 -14.04 -1.34 -13.88
CA GLU A 98 -15.02 -2.14 -13.16
C GLU A 98 -14.37 -2.92 -12.02
N GLY A 99 -13.13 -3.39 -12.20
CA GLY A 99 -12.34 -3.97 -11.11
C GLY A 99 -12.13 -2.99 -9.96
N ILE A 100 -11.75 -1.74 -10.25
CA ILE A 100 -11.58 -0.68 -9.25
C ILE A 100 -12.92 -0.36 -8.56
N LEU A 101 -14.00 -0.24 -9.33
CA LEU A 101 -15.33 0.00 -8.75
C LEU A 101 -15.74 -1.14 -7.81
N TYR A 102 -15.49 -2.39 -8.22
CA TYR A 102 -15.77 -3.56 -7.39
C TYR A 102 -14.92 -3.57 -6.12
N ASP A 103 -13.64 -3.20 -6.20
CA ASP A 103 -12.77 -3.06 -5.04
C ASP A 103 -13.25 -1.96 -4.09
N LEU A 104 -13.66 -0.79 -4.61
CA LEU A 104 -14.19 0.31 -3.80
C LEU A 104 -15.47 -0.10 -3.04
N ILE A 105 -16.39 -0.82 -3.70
CA ILE A 105 -17.59 -1.36 -3.07
C ILE A 105 -17.24 -2.51 -2.09
N GLY A 106 -16.23 -3.31 -2.39
CA GLY A 106 -15.76 -4.39 -1.53
C GLY A 106 -15.14 -3.89 -0.22
N ARG A 107 -14.40 -2.78 -0.27
CA ARG A 107 -13.80 -2.12 0.91
C ARG A 107 -14.88 -1.67 1.91
N SER A 108 -15.98 -1.10 1.42
CA SER A 108 -17.10 -0.68 2.29
C SER A 108 -17.89 -1.85 2.87
N ARG A 109 -17.73 -3.07 2.34
CA ARG A 109 -18.38 -4.32 2.79
C ARG A 109 -17.41 -5.29 3.50
N HIS A 110 -16.35 -4.79 4.14
CA HIS A 110 -15.37 -5.55 4.92
C HIS A 110 -14.56 -6.62 4.16
N LYS A 111 -14.46 -6.52 2.83
CA LYS A 111 -13.57 -7.35 2.02
C LYS A 111 -12.45 -6.50 1.44
N ASP A 112 -11.61 -5.95 2.31
CA ASP A 112 -10.47 -5.17 1.88
C ASP A 112 -9.28 -6.08 1.48
N PRO A 113 -8.86 -6.10 0.20
CA PRO A 113 -7.67 -6.86 -0.22
C PRO A 113 -6.38 -6.42 0.50
N ARG A 114 -6.29 -5.16 0.95
CA ARG A 114 -5.13 -4.62 1.70
C ARG A 114 -4.88 -5.39 3.00
N GLU A 115 -5.96 -5.70 3.72
CA GLU A 115 -5.92 -6.50 4.94
C GLU A 115 -5.31 -7.89 4.71
N GLY A 116 -5.72 -8.54 3.63
CA GLY A 116 -5.19 -9.84 3.21
C GLY A 116 -3.70 -9.77 2.87
N SER A 117 -3.29 -8.71 2.16
CA SER A 117 -1.89 -8.48 1.76
C SER A 117 -0.98 -8.25 2.97
N VAL A 118 -1.35 -7.36 3.89
CA VAL A 118 -0.57 -7.09 5.11
C VAL A 118 -0.50 -8.33 5.99
N LYS A 119 -1.61 -9.06 6.18
CA LYS A 119 -1.64 -10.29 6.97
C LYS A 119 -0.72 -11.37 6.39
N LYS A 120 -0.71 -11.54 5.06
CA LYS A 120 0.19 -12.50 4.38
C LYS A 120 1.64 -12.08 4.53
N LEU A 121 1.96 -10.79 4.37
CA LEU A 121 3.31 -10.28 4.49
C LEU A 121 3.85 -10.46 5.92
N ALA A 122 3.08 -10.06 6.93
CA ALA A 122 3.43 -10.21 8.33
C ALA A 122 3.65 -11.69 8.71
N LYS A 123 2.82 -12.61 8.19
CA LYS A 123 2.99 -14.06 8.38
C LYS A 123 4.27 -14.56 7.71
N ARG A 124 4.55 -14.15 6.47
CA ARG A 124 5.71 -14.59 5.68
C ARG A 124 7.04 -14.27 6.37
N TYR A 125 7.13 -13.10 7.01
CA TYR A 125 8.34 -12.64 7.69
C TYR A 125 8.33 -12.88 9.22
N GLY A 126 7.36 -13.64 9.73
CA GLY A 126 7.37 -14.08 11.13
C GLY A 126 7.24 -12.96 12.17
N ILE A 127 6.46 -11.92 11.89
CA ILE A 127 6.29 -10.77 12.80
C ILE A 127 5.74 -11.22 14.17
N ASP A 128 6.32 -10.70 15.26
CA ASP A 128 5.81 -10.92 16.62
C ASP A 128 4.44 -10.23 16.80
N LYS A 129 3.39 -11.04 16.71
CA LYS A 129 2.01 -10.59 16.90
C LYS A 129 1.73 -10.03 18.29
N ALA A 130 2.44 -10.47 19.33
CA ALA A 130 2.26 -9.92 20.67
C ALA A 130 2.80 -8.49 20.73
N GLN A 131 3.94 -8.24 20.09
CA GLN A 131 4.50 -6.89 19.98
C GLN A 131 3.66 -5.98 19.10
N GLU A 132 3.22 -6.46 17.95
CA GLU A 132 2.25 -5.76 17.09
C GLU A 132 1.04 -5.28 17.91
N LYS A 133 0.41 -6.18 18.67
CA LYS A 133 -0.77 -5.85 19.50
C LYS A 133 -0.46 -4.82 20.57
N ARG A 134 0.69 -4.90 21.24
CA ARG A 134 1.12 -3.94 22.26
C ARG A 134 1.30 -2.53 21.69
N VAL A 135 2.02 -2.43 20.57
CA VAL A 135 2.24 -1.18 19.84
C VAL A 135 0.90 -0.62 19.35
N TRP A 136 0.05 -1.47 18.74
CA TRP A 136 -1.24 -1.04 18.22
C TRP A 136 -2.20 -0.53 19.32
N LYS A 137 -2.25 -1.21 20.48
CA LYS A 137 -3.03 -0.75 21.64
C LYS A 137 -2.59 0.64 22.08
N THR A 138 -1.27 0.85 22.16
CA THR A 138 -0.69 2.13 22.56
C THR A 138 -0.93 3.22 21.52
N LEU A 139 -0.74 2.91 20.24
CA LEU A 139 -0.99 3.84 19.14
C LEU A 139 -2.46 4.26 19.10
N THR A 140 -3.39 3.32 19.27
CA THR A 140 -4.83 3.63 19.34
C THR A 140 -5.13 4.63 20.45
N ARG A 141 -4.57 4.42 21.66
CA ARG A 141 -4.72 5.35 22.79
C ARG A 141 -4.09 6.73 22.55
N LEU A 142 -2.96 6.80 21.84
CA LEU A 142 -2.34 8.08 21.45
C LEU A 142 -3.19 8.79 20.40
N PHE A 143 -3.71 8.05 19.42
CA PHE A 143 -4.56 8.56 18.35
C PHE A 143 -5.86 9.15 18.91
N GLU A 144 -6.55 8.42 19.80
CA GLU A 144 -7.78 8.87 20.48
C GLU A 144 -7.60 10.23 21.19
N GLN A 145 -6.42 10.50 21.74
CA GLN A 145 -6.13 11.74 22.49
C GLN A 145 -5.78 12.93 21.61
N ILE A 146 -5.46 12.71 20.32
CA ILE A 146 -4.88 13.75 19.45
C ILE A 146 -5.60 13.91 18.11
N ALA A 147 -6.47 12.97 17.74
CA ALA A 147 -7.09 12.93 16.43
C ALA A 147 -7.86 14.22 16.12
N GLU A 148 -8.69 14.70 17.05
CA GLU A 148 -9.46 15.93 16.87
C GLU A 148 -8.57 17.19 16.78
N PRO A 149 -7.64 17.44 17.73
CA PRO A 149 -6.71 18.58 17.63
C PRO A 149 -5.83 18.61 16.37
N TRP A 150 -5.57 17.45 15.77
CA TRP A 150 -4.75 17.32 14.56
C TRP A 150 -5.54 17.04 13.29
N ALA A 151 -6.87 17.05 13.36
CA ALA A 151 -7.79 16.72 12.26
C ALA A 151 -7.44 15.38 11.58
N LEU A 152 -7.05 14.37 12.36
CA LEU A 152 -6.76 13.03 11.85
C LEU A 152 -8.06 12.27 11.57
N THR A 153 -8.05 11.48 10.51
CA THR A 153 -9.20 10.72 10.00
C THR A 153 -9.06 9.23 10.29
N GLU A 154 -10.13 8.45 10.13
CA GLU A 154 -10.04 6.98 10.24
C GLU A 154 -9.12 6.37 9.17
N ALA A 155 -8.98 7.00 8.00
CA ALA A 155 -8.02 6.58 6.97
C ALA A 155 -6.56 6.72 7.46
N ASP A 156 -6.28 7.72 8.30
CA ASP A 156 -4.97 7.87 8.94
C ASP A 156 -4.73 6.77 9.98
N ARG A 157 -5.77 6.43 10.76
CA ARG A 157 -5.74 5.32 11.72
C ARG A 157 -5.51 3.99 11.01
N GLU A 158 -6.15 3.76 9.88
CA GLU A 158 -5.96 2.58 9.03
C GLU A 158 -4.52 2.52 8.48
N THR A 159 -3.99 3.64 7.97
CA THR A 159 -2.60 3.73 7.52
C THR A 159 -1.61 3.38 8.63
N LEU A 160 -1.84 3.90 9.85
CA LEU A 160 -1.03 3.59 11.03
C LEU A 160 -1.17 2.13 11.47
N SER A 161 -2.34 1.51 11.28
CA SER A 161 -2.55 0.08 11.53
C SER A 161 -1.64 -0.77 10.63
N PHE A 162 -1.62 -0.49 9.32
CA PHE A 162 -0.74 -1.20 8.40
C PHE A 162 0.75 -0.99 8.71
N ALA A 163 1.17 0.25 9.00
CA ALA A 163 2.55 0.53 9.39
C ALA A 163 2.95 -0.20 10.69
N THR A 164 2.06 -0.22 11.69
CA THR A 164 2.28 -0.94 12.95
C THR A 164 2.43 -2.44 12.73
N ARG A 165 1.63 -3.02 11.83
CA ARG A 165 1.71 -4.45 11.51
C ARG A 165 2.95 -4.85 10.74
N LEU A 166 3.67 -3.88 10.17
CA LEU A 166 4.84 -4.12 9.33
C LEU A 166 6.14 -3.51 9.87
N HIS A 167 6.11 -2.77 10.98
CA HIS A 167 7.28 -2.04 11.50
C HIS A 167 8.48 -2.93 11.82
N GLU A 168 8.24 -4.19 12.19
CA GLU A 168 9.27 -5.19 12.52
C GLU A 168 9.61 -6.15 11.37
N VAL A 169 9.05 -5.97 10.17
CA VAL A 169 9.28 -6.89 9.03
C VAL A 169 10.77 -7.00 8.65
N GLY A 170 11.55 -5.93 8.86
CA GLY A 170 12.99 -5.93 8.58
C GLY A 170 13.84 -6.73 9.57
N LEU A 171 13.29 -7.16 10.71
CA LEU A 171 14.01 -8.02 11.67
C LEU A 171 14.31 -9.40 11.08
N ALA A 172 13.56 -9.83 10.07
CA ALA A 172 13.85 -11.06 9.32
C ALA A 172 15.15 -11.00 8.51
N ILE A 173 15.69 -9.79 8.27
CA ILE A 173 16.98 -9.58 7.60
C ILE A 173 18.09 -9.37 8.63
N ALA A 174 17.95 -8.35 9.48
CA ALA A 174 18.94 -8.03 10.50
C ALA A 174 18.34 -7.15 11.61
N HIS A 175 18.88 -7.25 12.82
CA HIS A 175 18.52 -6.33 13.91
C HIS A 175 19.03 -4.90 13.67
N SER A 176 20.23 -4.78 13.11
CA SER A 176 20.80 -3.50 12.69
C SER A 176 19.99 -2.93 11.54
N GLN A 177 19.69 -1.64 11.60
CA GLN A 177 18.96 -0.92 10.56
C GLN A 177 17.62 -1.55 10.12
N HIS A 178 16.97 -2.38 10.93
CA HIS A 178 15.73 -3.09 10.55
C HIS A 178 14.60 -2.19 10.02
N HIS A 179 14.48 -0.95 10.47
CA HIS A 179 13.57 0.04 9.88
C HIS A 179 13.78 0.26 8.38
N GLN A 180 15.03 0.39 7.91
CA GLN A 180 15.38 0.55 6.50
C GLN A 180 15.14 -0.74 5.71
N HIS A 181 15.53 -1.90 6.26
CA HIS A 181 15.21 -3.20 5.67
C HIS A 181 13.69 -3.41 5.55
N GLY A 182 12.94 -3.00 6.57
CA GLY A 182 11.49 -3.05 6.57
C GLY A 182 10.89 -2.14 5.50
N ALA A 183 11.35 -0.91 5.39
CA ALA A 183 10.92 0.01 4.34
C ALA A 183 11.21 -0.55 2.94
N TYR A 184 12.39 -1.12 2.74
CA TYR A 184 12.77 -1.78 1.48
C TYR A 184 11.82 -2.93 1.13
N ILE A 185 11.55 -3.84 2.08
CA ILE A 185 10.61 -4.95 1.89
C ILE A 185 9.22 -4.41 1.53
N VAL A 186 8.71 -3.46 2.30
CA VAL A 186 7.36 -2.90 2.07
C VAL A 186 7.28 -2.20 0.73
N ARG A 187 8.29 -1.43 0.33
CA ARG A 187 8.30 -0.67 -0.94
C ARG A 187 8.35 -1.57 -2.18
N HIS A 188 9.06 -2.69 -2.11
CA HIS A 188 9.33 -3.53 -3.28
C HIS A 188 8.53 -4.84 -3.32
N THR A 189 7.71 -5.11 -2.31
CA THR A 189 6.78 -6.25 -2.33
C THR A 189 5.49 -5.89 -3.07
N ASP A 190 4.93 -6.82 -3.85
CA ASP A 190 3.59 -6.66 -4.38
C ASP A 190 2.56 -6.72 -3.23
N LEU A 191 1.84 -5.62 -3.02
CA LEU A 191 0.79 -5.49 -2.02
C LEU A 191 -0.56 -5.23 -2.70
N PRO A 192 -1.25 -6.29 -3.18
CA PRO A 192 -2.58 -6.15 -3.78
C PRO A 192 -3.53 -5.34 -2.90
N GLY A 193 -4.27 -4.43 -3.52
CA GLY A 193 -5.19 -3.51 -2.85
C GLY A 193 -4.58 -2.16 -2.48
N PHE A 194 -3.25 -2.01 -2.47
CA PHE A 194 -2.60 -0.72 -2.25
C PHE A 194 -2.28 -0.03 -3.56
N SER A 195 -2.56 1.27 -3.63
CA SER A 195 -1.94 2.15 -4.63
C SER A 195 -0.43 2.31 -4.35
N ARG A 196 0.34 2.73 -5.36
CA ARG A 196 1.77 3.04 -5.19
C ARG A 196 2.01 4.10 -4.12
N GLN A 197 1.14 5.11 -4.04
CA GLN A 197 1.26 6.19 -3.07
C GLN A 197 0.97 5.72 -1.64
N GLU A 198 -0.07 4.91 -1.42
CA GLU A 198 -0.36 4.32 -0.11
C GLU A 198 0.78 3.42 0.37
N GLN A 199 1.28 2.56 -0.53
CA GLN A 199 2.40 1.66 -0.23
C GLN A 199 3.67 2.43 0.11
N GLU A 200 3.99 3.48 -0.63
CA GLU A 200 5.14 4.34 -0.35
C GLU A 200 5.00 5.04 1.01
N ARG A 201 3.80 5.54 1.33
CA ARG A 201 3.53 6.17 2.63
C ARG A 201 3.77 5.20 3.79
N ILE A 202 3.32 3.95 3.68
CA ILE A 202 3.57 2.92 4.69
C ILE A 202 5.05 2.57 4.76
N ALA A 203 5.73 2.44 3.61
CA ALA A 203 7.17 2.17 3.57
C ALA A 203 7.97 3.29 4.25
N LEU A 204 7.61 4.55 4.03
CA LEU A 204 8.23 5.70 4.69
C LEU A 204 7.98 5.71 6.20
N LEU A 205 6.75 5.42 6.65
CA LEU A 205 6.46 5.28 8.08
C LEU A 205 7.32 4.18 8.71
N VAL A 206 7.43 3.01 8.07
CA VAL A 206 8.30 1.91 8.53
C VAL A 206 9.78 2.30 8.46
N GLY A 207 10.22 3.06 7.45
CA GLY A 207 11.61 3.48 7.32
C GLY A 207 12.05 4.49 8.37
N LEU A 208 11.13 5.35 8.79
CA LEU A 208 11.39 6.47 9.68
C LEU A 208 10.90 6.24 11.11
N HIS A 209 10.43 5.04 11.48
CA HIS A 209 9.84 4.78 12.80
C HIS A 209 10.83 4.81 13.98
N ARG A 210 12.13 4.95 13.73
CA ARG A 210 13.17 5.05 14.77
C ARG A 210 14.42 5.76 14.23
N ARG A 211 15.35 6.09 15.13
CA ARG A 211 16.62 6.79 14.83
C ARG A 211 16.38 8.23 14.32
N SER A 212 17.47 8.93 14.00
CA SER A 212 17.45 10.28 13.43
C SER A 212 16.77 10.29 12.07
N LEU A 213 16.04 11.36 11.76
CA LEU A 213 15.21 11.48 10.56
C LEU A 213 15.98 11.85 9.28
N GLY A 214 17.28 12.16 9.36
CA GLY A 214 18.08 12.57 8.19
C GLY A 214 17.46 13.75 7.42
N GLN A 215 17.95 14.04 6.21
CA GLN A 215 17.41 15.14 5.37
C GLN A 215 16.59 14.70 4.14
N SER A 216 16.47 13.41 3.82
CA SER A 216 16.21 13.03 2.41
C SER A 216 14.75 12.76 1.98
N PRO A 217 13.89 12.03 2.72
CA PRO A 217 12.60 11.61 2.14
C PRO A 217 11.47 12.64 2.25
N LEU A 218 11.45 13.45 3.32
CA LEU A 218 10.34 14.37 3.61
C LEU A 218 10.38 15.65 2.77
N ALA A 219 11.54 15.99 2.22
CA ALA A 219 11.73 17.16 1.38
C ALA A 219 10.98 17.07 0.05
N GLN A 220 10.63 15.86 -0.40
CA GLN A 220 9.89 15.63 -1.65
C GLN A 220 8.38 15.85 -1.50
N LEU A 221 7.87 15.92 -0.27
CA LEU A 221 6.47 16.21 0.02
C LEU A 221 6.27 17.72 0.03
N ASP A 222 5.09 18.18 -0.41
CA ASP A 222 4.65 19.55 -0.15
C ASP A 222 4.49 19.80 1.36
N GLU A 223 4.36 21.07 1.73
CA GLU A 223 4.36 21.45 3.15
C GLU A 223 3.16 20.88 3.92
N GLN A 224 1.98 20.79 3.29
CA GLN A 224 0.78 20.28 3.94
C GLN A 224 0.87 18.77 4.18
N ASP A 225 1.26 18.02 3.14
CA ASP A 225 1.47 16.58 3.20
C ASP A 225 2.61 16.22 4.17
N ARG A 226 3.67 17.03 4.20
CA ARG A 226 4.79 16.86 5.13
C ARG A 226 4.34 17.01 6.58
N GLN A 227 3.55 18.05 6.89
CA GLN A 227 3.02 18.25 8.24
C GLN A 227 2.06 17.13 8.64
N HIS A 228 1.18 16.70 7.74
CA HIS A 228 0.26 15.60 7.99
C HIS A 228 0.99 14.28 8.23
N PHE A 229 1.96 13.96 7.37
CA PHE A 229 2.82 12.78 7.53
C PHE A 229 3.61 12.82 8.84
N ALA A 230 4.17 13.97 9.21
CA ALA A 230 4.91 14.16 10.45
C ALA A 230 4.07 13.79 11.68
N ARG A 231 2.79 14.18 11.71
CA ARG A 231 1.85 13.82 12.79
C ARG A 231 1.68 12.31 12.92
N LEU A 232 1.48 11.61 11.80
CA LEU A 232 1.37 10.14 11.80
C LEU A 232 2.67 9.48 12.27
N LEU A 233 3.79 9.96 11.76
CA LEU A 233 5.10 9.43 12.12
C LEU A 233 5.37 9.57 13.63
N ILE A 234 5.07 10.73 14.22
CA ILE A 234 5.23 10.96 15.65
C ILE A 234 4.42 9.94 16.47
N LEU A 235 3.16 9.68 16.10
CA LEU A 235 2.34 8.71 16.83
C LEU A 235 2.91 7.30 16.75
N LEU A 236 3.36 6.87 15.57
CA LEU A 236 3.99 5.57 15.39
C LEU A 236 5.28 5.44 16.24
N ARG A 237 6.14 6.46 16.18
CA ARG A 237 7.42 6.48 16.91
C ARG A 237 7.22 6.44 18.42
N LEU A 238 6.29 7.24 18.94
CA LEU A 238 5.95 7.24 20.37
C LEU A 238 5.36 5.88 20.80
N ALA A 239 4.45 5.30 20.01
CA ALA A 239 3.86 4.00 20.33
C ALA A 239 4.91 2.88 20.39
N ILE A 240 5.85 2.85 19.45
CA ILE A 240 6.93 1.86 19.42
C ILE A 240 7.87 2.05 20.61
N LEU A 241 8.27 3.30 20.89
CA LEU A 241 9.20 3.61 21.97
C LEU A 241 8.63 3.21 23.34
N LEU A 242 7.36 3.53 23.60
CA LEU A 242 6.65 3.14 24.83
C LEU A 242 6.57 1.61 25.03
N ASN A 243 6.65 0.83 23.95
CA ASN A 243 6.58 -0.64 23.98
C ASN A 243 7.93 -1.32 23.73
N ARG A 244 9.04 -0.59 23.81
CA ARG A 244 10.39 -1.14 23.58
C ARG A 244 10.72 -2.30 24.51
N THR A 245 10.27 -2.26 25.76
CA THR A 245 10.50 -3.34 26.74
C THR A 245 9.57 -4.54 26.55
N ARG A 246 8.64 -4.49 25.59
CA ARG A 246 7.64 -5.53 25.30
C ARG A 246 6.70 -5.86 26.48
N ALA A 247 6.55 -4.92 27.43
CA ALA A 247 5.64 -5.04 28.58
C ALA A 247 4.19 -4.65 28.23
N ALA A 248 3.20 -5.20 28.94
CA ALA A 248 1.78 -5.06 28.61
C ALA A 248 1.09 -3.78 29.15
N ASP A 249 1.78 -2.99 29.96
CA ASP A 249 1.20 -1.91 30.79
C ASP A 249 1.40 -0.50 30.23
N ALA A 250 2.10 -0.35 29.10
CA ALA A 250 2.45 0.96 28.54
C ALA A 250 1.21 1.79 28.14
N ALA A 251 0.13 1.15 27.70
CA ALA A 251 -1.06 1.80 27.17
C ALA A 251 -1.81 2.70 28.18
N ASP A 252 -1.61 2.46 29.48
CA ASP A 252 -2.33 3.15 30.56
C ASP A 252 -1.41 4.10 31.36
N ALA A 253 -0.17 4.30 30.88
CA ALA A 253 0.89 5.02 31.58
C ALA A 253 1.16 6.42 31.03
N PHE A 254 0.32 6.96 30.14
CA PHE A 254 0.54 8.25 29.51
C PHE A 254 -0.72 9.07 29.25
N GLN A 255 -0.52 10.38 29.12
CA GLN A 255 -1.47 11.33 28.53
C GLN A 255 -0.74 12.17 27.48
N LEU A 256 -1.36 12.33 26.31
CA LEU A 256 -0.85 13.12 25.20
C LEU A 256 -1.77 14.31 24.96
N ARG A 257 -1.21 15.52 24.82
CA ARG A 257 -1.97 16.72 24.48
C ARG A 257 -1.25 17.55 23.42
N ALA A 258 -1.99 17.95 22.38
CA ALA A 258 -1.54 18.93 21.41
C ALA A 258 -1.78 20.35 21.92
N SER A 259 -0.92 21.27 21.51
CA SER A 259 -1.07 22.71 21.73
C SER A 259 -0.49 23.45 20.53
N ARG A 260 -0.73 24.77 20.46
CA ARG A 260 -0.07 25.64 19.45
C ARG A 260 1.46 25.60 19.52
N LYS A 261 2.04 25.26 20.68
CA LYS A 261 3.49 25.22 20.91
C LYS A 261 4.10 23.83 20.69
N GLY A 262 3.33 22.84 20.24
CA GLY A 262 3.77 21.46 20.05
C GLY A 262 3.02 20.46 20.92
N LEU A 263 3.66 19.33 21.19
CA LEU A 263 3.08 18.15 21.82
C LEU A 263 3.60 17.99 23.25
N THR A 264 2.70 17.75 24.21
CA THR A 264 3.09 17.39 25.59
C THR A 264 2.73 15.94 25.88
N LEU A 265 3.74 15.12 26.15
CA LEU A 265 3.60 13.75 26.65
C LEU A 265 3.84 13.75 28.15
N ARG A 266 2.80 13.41 28.91
CA ARG A 266 2.87 13.21 30.36
C ARG A 266 2.88 11.72 30.66
N LEU A 267 3.90 11.24 31.36
CA LEU A 267 4.05 9.84 31.77
C LEU A 267 3.73 9.66 33.26
N ASP A 268 3.25 8.48 33.63
CA ASP A 268 3.14 8.10 35.04
C ASP A 268 4.54 7.98 35.67
N ALA A 269 4.72 8.63 36.83
CA ALA A 269 6.01 8.68 37.50
C ALA A 269 6.45 7.32 38.06
N GLY A 270 5.51 6.48 38.53
CA GLY A 270 5.80 5.13 39.02
C GLY A 270 6.20 4.19 37.88
N TRP A 271 5.47 4.26 36.77
CA TRP A 271 5.77 3.50 35.55
C TRP A 271 7.15 3.85 34.98
N LEU A 272 7.51 5.14 34.99
CA LEU A 272 8.82 5.63 34.53
C LEU A 272 9.94 5.25 35.49
N ALA A 273 9.70 5.27 36.80
CA ALA A 273 10.68 4.83 37.81
C ALA A 273 11.08 3.36 37.62
N ALA A 274 10.12 2.49 37.25
CA ALA A 274 10.39 1.11 36.90
C ALA A 274 11.13 0.93 35.55
N ARG A 275 11.27 1.99 34.73
CA ARG A 275 11.83 1.96 33.37
C ARG A 275 12.81 3.12 33.12
N PRO A 276 13.97 3.13 33.81
CA PRO A 276 14.90 4.27 33.76
C PRO A 276 15.41 4.58 32.34
N LEU A 277 15.60 3.55 31.50
CA LEU A 277 16.04 3.72 30.11
C LEU A 277 14.99 4.43 29.22
N THR A 278 13.70 4.25 29.52
CA THR A 278 12.63 4.90 28.74
C THR A 278 12.71 6.42 28.84
N ARG A 279 13.14 6.97 29.98
CA ARG A 279 13.34 8.42 30.12
C ARG A 279 14.43 8.92 29.17
N ALA A 280 15.56 8.22 29.09
CA ALA A 280 16.66 8.58 28.20
C ALA A 280 16.23 8.48 26.72
N ASP A 281 15.53 7.41 26.36
CA ASP A 281 14.99 7.22 25.01
C ASP A 281 14.03 8.35 24.61
N MET A 282 13.15 8.78 25.52
CA MET A 282 12.21 9.89 25.27
C MET A 282 12.91 11.23 25.06
N LEU A 283 14.00 11.48 25.79
CA LEU A 283 14.79 12.71 25.60
C LEU A 283 15.51 12.69 24.26
N GLN A 284 16.07 11.56 23.86
CA GLN A 284 16.67 11.39 22.54
C GLN A 284 15.61 11.53 21.43
N GLU A 285 14.43 10.97 21.63
CA GLU A 285 13.33 11.05 20.68
C GLU A 285 12.87 12.49 20.46
N ARG A 286 12.75 13.29 21.52
CA ARG A 286 12.49 14.73 21.41
C ARG A 286 13.45 15.41 20.44
N ASP A 287 14.73 15.06 20.51
CA ASP A 287 15.75 15.67 19.63
C ASP A 287 15.64 15.15 18.19
N PHE A 288 15.29 13.87 17.99
CA PHE A 288 15.01 13.32 16.66
C PHE A 288 13.79 13.90 15.98
N LEU A 289 12.80 14.40 16.72
CA LEU A 289 11.58 14.98 16.17
C LEU A 289 11.72 16.47 15.77
N LYS A 290 12.80 17.15 16.17
CA LYS A 290 13.04 18.58 15.84
C LYS A 290 12.90 18.90 14.34
N PRO A 291 13.42 18.09 13.40
CA PRO A 291 13.28 18.36 11.97
C PRO A 291 11.83 18.35 11.45
N LEU A 292 10.88 17.80 12.22
CA LEU A 292 9.46 17.77 11.85
C LEU A 292 8.70 19.05 12.23
N GLY A 293 9.36 20.03 12.86
CA GLY A 293 8.73 21.28 13.28
C GLY A 293 7.76 21.15 14.46
N ILE A 294 7.66 19.98 15.09
CA ILE A 294 6.79 19.73 16.25
C ILE A 294 7.65 19.52 17.50
N ALA A 295 7.60 20.49 18.42
CA ALA A 295 8.30 20.38 19.71
C ALA A 295 7.62 19.37 20.63
N LEU A 296 8.38 18.39 21.14
CA LEU A 296 7.90 17.42 22.13
C LEU A 296 8.36 17.82 23.55
N LYS A 297 7.41 18.00 24.47
CA LYS A 297 7.68 18.19 25.90
C LYS A 297 7.31 16.92 26.67
N VAL A 298 8.28 16.35 27.38
CA VAL A 298 8.08 15.14 28.20
C VAL A 298 8.03 15.53 29.67
N THR A 299 6.97 15.14 30.38
CA THR A 299 6.78 15.41 31.81
C THR A 299 6.33 14.15 32.55
N SER A 300 6.50 14.10 33.87
CA SER A 300 5.99 13.01 34.70
C SER A 300 5.08 13.52 35.82
N LYS A 301 4.00 12.80 36.14
CA LYS A 301 3.15 13.06 37.32
C LYS A 301 2.87 11.73 38.04
N ARG A 302 2.75 11.74 39.37
CA ARG A 302 2.22 10.56 40.10
C ARG A 302 0.73 10.44 39.79
N LYS A 303 0.24 9.23 39.54
CA LYS A 303 -1.20 8.94 39.56
C LYS A 303 -1.75 9.36 40.92
N GLU A 304 -2.72 10.28 40.93
CA GLU A 304 -3.55 10.47 42.13
C GLU A 304 -4.34 9.18 42.29
N SER A 305 -4.08 8.46 43.39
CA SER A 305 -4.91 7.34 43.81
C SER A 305 -6.34 7.83 43.90
N VAL A 306 -7.22 7.33 43.03
CA VAL A 306 -8.66 7.46 43.22
C VAL A 306 -8.92 6.86 44.59
N GLY A 307 -9.25 7.72 45.56
CA GLY A 307 -9.62 7.29 46.88
C GLY A 307 -10.77 6.31 46.75
N GLN A 308 -10.58 5.09 47.26
CA GLN A 308 -11.70 4.25 47.62
C GLN A 308 -12.39 4.97 48.78
N GLY A 309 -13.53 5.56 48.49
CA GLY A 309 -14.53 6.04 49.43
C GLY A 309 -15.85 5.36 49.10
#